data_AF-A0A8B7IJU0-F1
#
_entry.id   AF-A0A8B7IJU0-F1
#
_cell.length_a   1.000
_cell.length_b   1.000
_cell.length_c   1.000
_cell.angle_alpha   90.00
_cell.angle_beta   90.00
_cell.angle_gamma   90.00
#
_symmetry.space_group_name_H-M   'P 1'
#
loop_
_entity.id
_entity.type
_entity.pdbx_description
1 polymer ?
#
loop_
_entity_poly.entity_id
_entity_poly.type
_entity_poly.pdbx_seq_one_letter_code
_entity_poly.pdbx_strand_id
1 'polypeptide(L)'
;MKYGSLNLKMKFVCGQCWRNGQVNEPDRNKKYCSAKARHPWTKDRRVVLVMSNERKKWMTIRPLPTKKQVPLQFDLCNHIASGKKCQYDGNCSFAHSPEEREMWTYMKENSSK
;
A
#
# COMPACT_ATOMS: atom_id res chain seq x y z
N MET A 1 13.85 16.85 9.54
CA MET A 1 13.44 15.86 8.51
C MET A 1 12.12 16.35 7.92
N LYS A 2 12.09 16.74 6.64
CA LYS A 2 10.89 17.29 5.99
C LYS A 2 9.94 16.15 5.61
N TYR A 3 9.09 15.72 6.55
CA TYR A 3 7.90 14.92 6.25
C TYR A 3 6.90 15.84 5.54
N GLY A 4 6.91 15.87 4.20
CA GLY A 4 6.07 16.84 3.49
C GLY A 4 6.07 16.74 1.98
N SER A 5 6.90 15.88 1.39
CA SER A 5 6.76 15.54 -0.02
C SER A 5 7.14 14.08 -0.18
N LEU A 6 6.14 13.20 -0.24
CA LEU A 6 6.35 11.82 -0.69
C LEU A 6 6.93 11.91 -2.11
N ASN A 7 8.26 11.88 -2.26
CA ASN A 7 8.92 11.76 -3.56
C ASN A 7 8.91 10.28 -3.97
N LEU A 8 7.73 9.68 -3.89
CA LEU A 8 7.46 8.29 -4.15
C LEU A 8 6.48 8.21 -5.30
N LYS A 9 6.90 7.55 -6.38
CA LYS A 9 6.00 7.26 -7.50
C LYS A 9 5.00 6.20 -7.06
N MET A 10 3.72 6.55 -7.00
CA MET A 10 2.64 5.64 -6.61
C MET A 10 1.66 5.36 -7.76
N LYS A 11 1.00 4.19 -7.73
CA LYS A 11 -0.12 3.85 -8.61
C LYS A 11 -1.12 2.94 -7.91
N PHE A 12 -2.36 2.93 -8.40
CA PHE A 12 -3.41 2.01 -7.96
C PHE A 12 -3.63 0.93 -9.01
N VAL A 13 -3.70 -0.33 -8.57
CA VAL A 13 -3.94 -1.49 -9.43
C VAL A 13 -5.09 -2.35 -8.89
N CYS A 14 -5.70 -3.14 -9.76
CA CYS A 14 -6.77 -4.06 -9.38
C CYS A 14 -6.21 -5.18 -8.48
N GLY A 15 -6.78 -5.34 -7.29
CA GLY A 15 -6.36 -6.34 -6.32
C GLY A 15 -6.60 -7.78 -6.78
N GLN A 16 -7.66 -8.04 -7.57
CA GLN A 16 -7.91 -9.36 -8.13
C GLN A 16 -6.87 -9.72 -9.20
N CYS A 17 -6.58 -8.79 -10.11
CA CYS A 17 -5.51 -8.96 -11.09
C CYS A 17 -4.16 -9.14 -10.41
N TRP A 18 -3.87 -8.33 -9.38
CA TRP A 18 -2.60 -8.38 -8.65
C TRP A 18 -2.36 -9.74 -7.98
N ARG A 19 -3.40 -10.35 -7.39
CA ARG A 19 -3.32 -11.72 -6.84
C ARG A 19 -2.97 -12.77 -7.90
N ASN A 20 -3.34 -12.51 -9.15
CA ASN A 20 -3.01 -13.34 -10.31
C ASN A 20 -1.72 -12.90 -11.01
N GLY A 21 -0.89 -12.06 -10.38
CA GLY A 21 0.38 -11.57 -10.93
C GLY A 21 0.25 -10.51 -12.03
N GLN A 22 -0.95 -9.98 -12.25
CA GLN A 22 -1.22 -8.99 -13.30
C GLN A 22 -1.30 -7.56 -12.74
N VAL A 23 -0.72 -6.61 -13.47
CA VAL A 23 -0.75 -5.19 -13.14
C VAL A 23 -1.77 -4.50 -14.05
N ASN A 24 -3.00 -4.32 -13.56
CA ASN A 24 -4.07 -3.65 -14.31
C ASN A 24 -4.56 -2.41 -13.56
N GLU A 25 -4.50 -1.26 -14.23
CA GLU A 25 -4.95 0.05 -13.77
C GLU A 25 -6.47 0.22 -14.03
N PRO A 26 -7.15 1.29 -13.56
CA PRO A 26 -8.56 1.47 -13.85
C PRO A 26 -8.80 1.78 -15.33
N ASP A 27 -10.02 1.49 -15.81
CA ASP A 27 -10.52 2.08 -17.05
C ASP A 27 -10.68 3.60 -16.92
N ARG A 28 -10.92 4.28 -18.05
CA ARG A 28 -11.07 5.75 -18.11
C ARG A 28 -12.14 6.26 -17.13
N ASN A 29 -13.20 5.48 -16.92
CA ASN A 29 -14.33 5.86 -16.08
C ASN A 29 -14.15 5.43 -14.61
N LYS A 30 -13.04 4.77 -14.26
CA LYS A 30 -12.74 4.21 -12.93
C LYS A 30 -13.88 3.33 -12.39
N LYS A 31 -14.64 2.69 -13.28
CA LYS A 31 -15.73 1.77 -12.93
C LYS A 31 -15.24 0.33 -12.86
N TYR A 32 -14.29 -0.02 -13.73
CA TYR A 32 -13.68 -1.33 -13.80
C TYR A 32 -12.15 -1.22 -13.94
N CYS A 33 -11.43 -2.32 -13.77
CA CYS A 33 -10.03 -2.38 -14.21
C CYS A 33 -9.92 -2.56 -15.74
N SER A 34 -8.75 -2.23 -16.28
CA SER A 34 -8.43 -2.34 -17.72
C SER A 34 -8.28 -3.78 -18.23
N ALA A 35 -8.34 -4.79 -17.35
CA ALA A 35 -8.22 -6.19 -17.74
C ALA A 35 -9.45 -6.65 -18.55
N LYS A 36 -9.27 -7.68 -19.38
CA LYS A 36 -10.36 -8.32 -20.13
C LYS A 36 -11.54 -8.75 -19.24
N ALA A 37 -11.24 -9.23 -18.03
CA ALA A 37 -12.24 -9.65 -17.06
C ALA A 37 -13.05 -8.49 -16.42
N ARG A 38 -12.61 -7.23 -16.60
CA ARG A 38 -13.30 -6.02 -16.13
C ARG A 38 -13.79 -6.10 -14.68
N HIS A 39 -12.89 -6.35 -13.74
CA HIS A 39 -13.24 -6.40 -12.32
C HIS A 39 -13.73 -5.03 -11.81
N PRO A 40 -14.74 -4.98 -10.93
CA PRO A 40 -15.21 -3.73 -10.32
C PRO A 40 -14.10 -2.95 -9.62
N TRP A 41 -14.04 -1.64 -9.86
CA TRP A 41 -13.00 -0.75 -9.32
C TRP A 41 -13.43 -0.08 -8.00
N THR A 42 -13.60 -0.85 -6.94
CA THR A 42 -14.01 -0.35 -5.61
C THR A 42 -12.80 -0.05 -4.72
N LYS A 43 -12.97 0.76 -3.66
CA LYS A 43 -11.86 1.16 -2.77
C LYS A 43 -11.17 -0.05 -2.11
N ASP A 44 -11.94 -1.05 -1.69
CA ASP A 44 -11.50 -2.29 -1.06
C ASP A 44 -10.79 -3.27 -2.02
N ARG A 45 -10.97 -3.10 -3.33
CA ARG A 45 -10.38 -3.96 -4.38
C ARG A 45 -9.19 -3.32 -5.07
N ARG A 46 -8.62 -2.27 -4.50
CA ARG A 46 -7.43 -1.60 -5.02
C ARG A 46 -6.21 -1.99 -4.19
N VAL A 47 -5.09 -2.17 -4.87
CA VAL A 47 -3.77 -2.30 -4.27
C VAL A 47 -2.97 -1.06 -4.61
N VAL A 48 -2.31 -0.48 -3.62
CA VAL A 48 -1.40 0.64 -3.81
C VAL A 48 -0.01 0.08 -4.04
N LEU A 49 0.60 0.46 -5.17
CA LEU A 49 2.00 0.15 -5.45
C LEU A 49 2.82 1.43 -5.35
N VAL A 50 3.97 1.34 -4.70
CA VAL A 50 4.94 2.44 -4.58
C VAL A 50 6.29 1.98 -5.10
N MET A 51 6.93 2.81 -5.93
CA MET A 51 8.29 2.55 -6.38
C MET A 51 9.27 2.82 -5.24
N SER A 52 9.99 1.79 -4.81
CA SER A 52 11.14 1.95 -3.93
C SER A 52 12.29 2.58 -4.71
N ASN A 53 12.74 3.75 -4.28
CA ASN A 53 13.86 4.45 -4.93
C ASN A 53 15.19 3.72 -4.74
N GLU A 54 15.36 3.02 -3.62
CA GLU A 54 16.52 2.20 -3.29
C GLU A 54 16.49 0.88 -4.08
N ARG A 55 15.38 0.13 -4.01
CA ARG A 55 15.28 -1.21 -4.61
C ARG A 55 14.92 -1.20 -6.10
N LYS A 56 14.57 -0.03 -6.65
CA LYS A 56 14.03 0.14 -8.02
C LYS A 56 12.89 -0.84 -8.34
N LYS A 57 12.08 -1.18 -7.32
CA LYS A 57 11.02 -2.19 -7.39
C LYS A 57 9.71 -1.62 -6.87
N TRP A 58 8.61 -2.03 -7.50
CA TRP A 58 7.26 -1.77 -7.01
C TRP A 58 6.99 -2.60 -5.76
N MET A 59 6.67 -1.91 -4.68
CA MET A 59 6.31 -2.48 -3.38
C MET A 59 4.82 -2.29 -3.15
N THR A 60 4.16 -3.32 -2.62
CA THR A 60 2.76 -3.23 -2.21
C THR A 60 2.65 -2.52 -0.88
N ILE A 61 1.81 -1.50 -0.81
CA ILE A 61 1.47 -0.82 0.44
C ILE A 61 0.15 -1.38 0.92
N ARG A 62 0.14 -1.95 2.13
CA ARG A 62 -1.09 -2.48 2.72
C ARG A 62 -2.02 -1.33 3.16
N PRO A 63 -3.33 -1.59 3.27
CA PRO A 63 -4.24 -0.65 3.90
C PRO A 63 -3.78 -0.31 5.33
N LEU A 64 -4.17 0.87 5.81
CA LEU A 64 -3.97 1.23 7.20
C LEU A 64 -4.59 0.16 8.12
N PRO A 65 -3.90 -0.25 9.20
CA PRO A 65 -4.46 -1.18 10.17
C PRO A 65 -5.78 -0.63 10.73
N THR A 66 -6.86 -1.42 10.68
CA THR A 66 -8.21 -1.03 11.12
C THR A 66 -8.40 -1.03 12.65
N LYS A 67 -7.32 -0.86 13.42
CA LYS A 67 -7.41 -0.83 14.89
C LYS A 67 -8.24 0.38 15.32
N LYS A 68 -9.05 0.20 16.38
CA LYS A 68 -9.89 1.27 16.98
C LYS A 68 -9.09 2.54 17.30
N GLN A 69 -7.78 2.41 17.51
CA GLN A 69 -6.86 3.54 17.65
C GLN A 69 -5.70 3.34 16.66
N VAL A 70 -5.58 4.28 15.73
CA VAL A 70 -4.41 4.38 14.82
C VAL A 70 -3.22 4.87 15.67
N PRO A 71 -2.06 4.19 15.62
CA PRO A 71 -0.93 4.56 16.47
C PRO A 71 -0.42 5.98 16.13
N LEU A 72 0.17 6.66 17.12
CA LEU A 72 0.76 7.99 16.98
C LEU A 72 1.83 8.01 15.88
N GLN A 73 2.67 6.97 15.85
CA GLN A 73 3.70 6.74 14.86
C GLN A 73 3.64 5.29 14.37
N PHE A 74 4.03 5.06 13.12
CA PHE A 74 4.21 3.71 12.58
C PHE A 74 5.68 3.30 12.65
N ASP A 75 5.95 2.11 13.18
CA ASP A 75 7.29 1.52 13.25
C ASP A 75 7.43 0.32 12.31
N LEU A 76 8.67 -0.05 12.00
CA LEU A 76 8.98 -1.20 11.15
C LEU A 76 8.71 -2.52 11.89
N CYS A 77 8.24 -3.53 11.15
CA CYS A 77 8.05 -4.87 11.68
C CYS A 77 9.41 -5.51 11.96
N ASN A 78 9.68 -5.88 13.22
CA ASN A 78 10.94 -6.50 13.63
C ASN A 78 11.28 -7.77 12.85
N HIS A 79 10.28 -8.59 12.49
CA HIS A 79 10.50 -9.78 11.67
C HIS A 79 11.05 -9.42 10.29
N ILE A 80 10.39 -8.48 9.60
CA ILE A 80 10.83 -8.01 8.28
C ILE A 80 12.19 -7.32 8.37
N ALA A 81 12.41 -6.49 9.39
CA ALA A 81 13.68 -5.82 9.64
C ALA A 81 14.83 -6.83 9.88
N SER A 82 14.51 -7.98 10.48
CA SER A 82 15.44 -9.10 10.68
C SER A 82 15.55 -10.05 9.47
N GLY A 83 14.98 -9.68 8.31
CA GLY A 83 14.98 -10.50 7.09
C GLY A 83 14.07 -11.74 7.14
N LYS A 84 13.22 -11.86 8.16
CA LYS A 84 12.26 -12.96 8.33
C LYS A 84 10.91 -12.60 7.74
N LYS A 85 10.14 -13.61 7.33
CA LYS A 85 8.73 -13.42 6.96
C LYS A 85 7.94 -12.92 8.17
N CYS A 86 7.05 -11.95 7.96
CA CYS A 86 6.14 -11.51 9.01
C CYS A 86 5.19 -12.67 9.39
N GLN A 87 5.08 -12.94 10.70
CA GLN A 87 4.19 -13.96 11.23
C GLN A 87 2.72 -13.51 11.34
N TYR A 88 2.46 -12.21 11.24
CA TYR A 88 1.13 -11.60 11.33
C TYR A 88 0.63 -11.18 9.95
N ASP A 89 0.66 -12.10 8.98
CA ASP A 89 0.24 -11.83 7.60
C ASP A 89 -1.21 -11.29 7.58
N GLY A 90 -1.41 -10.12 6.97
CA GLY A 90 -2.70 -9.41 6.94
C GLY A 90 -3.06 -8.61 8.20
N ASN A 91 -2.53 -8.95 9.39
CA ASN A 91 -2.90 -8.31 10.67
C ASN A 91 -1.76 -7.53 11.35
N CYS A 92 -0.58 -7.49 10.74
CA CYS A 92 0.57 -6.76 11.28
C CYS A 92 0.28 -5.24 11.32
N SER A 93 0.31 -4.64 12.51
CA SER A 93 0.17 -3.19 12.68
C SER A 93 1.49 -2.42 12.54
N PHE A 94 2.58 -3.10 12.16
CA PHE A 94 3.88 -2.51 11.89
C PHE A 94 4.15 -2.50 10.38
N ALA A 95 4.89 -1.51 9.90
CA ALA A 95 5.22 -1.35 8.49
C ALA A 95 6.24 -2.41 8.04
N HIS A 96 6.02 -2.99 6.86
CA HIS A 96 6.88 -3.98 6.22
C HIS A 96 7.91 -3.34 5.29
N SER A 97 7.90 -2.01 5.15
CA SER A 97 8.99 -1.27 4.50
C SER A 97 9.00 0.20 4.95
N PRO A 98 10.10 0.93 4.74
CA PRO A 98 10.15 2.38 4.94
C PRO A 98 9.08 3.12 4.13
N GLU A 99 8.86 2.71 2.88
CA GLU A 99 7.82 3.28 2.01
C GLU A 99 6.42 3.05 2.57
N GLU A 100 6.14 1.87 3.12
CA GLU A 100 4.86 1.59 3.79
C GLU A 100 4.67 2.45 5.03
N ARG A 101 5.72 2.62 5.84
CA ARG A 101 5.69 3.53 7.00
C ARG A 101 5.35 4.95 6.59
N GLU A 102 6.05 5.48 5.58
CA GLU A 102 5.84 6.85 5.09
C GLU A 102 4.43 7.04 4.50
N MET A 103 3.96 6.07 3.70
CA MET A 103 2.61 6.10 3.14
C MET A 103 1.55 6.05 4.23
N TRP A 104 1.72 5.21 5.25
CA TRP A 104 0.79 5.14 6.37
C TRP A 104 0.73 6.44 7.18
N THR A 105 1.89 7.04 7.47
CA THR A 105 1.95 8.37 8.10
C THR A 105 1.21 9.41 7.26
N TYR A 106 1.50 9.49 5.96
CA TYR A 106 0.82 10.40 5.06
C TYR A 106 -0.69 10.15 4.98
N MET A 107 -1.11 8.89 4.85
CA MET A 107 -2.53 8.54 4.82
C MET A 107 -3.23 8.98 6.10
N LYS A 108 -2.63 8.75 7.27
CA LYS A 108 -3.16 9.19 8.57
C LYS A 108 -3.29 10.71 8.66
N GLU A 109 -2.25 11.45 8.29
CA GLU A 109 -2.24 12.93 8.35
C GLU A 109 -3.25 13.56 7.38
N ASN A 110 -3.53 12.90 6.26
CA ASN A 110 -4.44 13.41 5.22
C ASN A 110 -5.85 12.78 5.24
N SER A 111 -6.14 11.83 6.13
CA SER A 111 -7.49 11.25 6.27
C SER A 111 -8.41 12.03 7.21
N SER A 112 -7.88 13.08 7.86
CA SER A 112 -8.64 14.02 8.71
C SER A 112 -9.00 15.34 7.98
N LYS A 113 -8.97 15.37 6.64
CA LYS A 113 -9.44 16.49 5.82
C LYS A 113 -10.65 16.09 4.97
#